data_AF-R9K6J0-F1
#
_entry.id   AF-R9K6J0-F1
#
_cell.length_a   1.000
_cell.length_b   1.000
_cell.length_c   1.000
_cell.angle_alpha   90.00
_cell.angle_beta   90.00
_cell.angle_gamma   90.00
#
_symmetry.space_group_name_H-M   'P 1'
#
loop_
_entity.id
_entity.type
_entity.pdbx_description
1 polymer ?
#
loop_
_entity_poly.entity_id
_entity_poly.type
_entity_poly.pdbx_seq_one_letter_code
_entity_poly.pdbx_strand_id
1 'polypeptide(L)'
;MRRKCHTCLCWTCVTVCGKCAECKEKITYCEDYNGFEQMSIFNIPQEPQYQGTPRHSLAYYGLTDERVEELEKLIQSGRYSSLASQAAHTANETIAEYILLSVTQNKSYDALRVKWELKEMERIPYCRTDFYGIRRYFFSIFNEKMKEIGK
;
A
#
# COMPACT_ATOMS: atom_id res chain seq x y z
N MET A 1 -45.93 8.27 -30.41
CA MET A 1 -44.76 9.16 -30.12
C MET A 1 -44.04 8.61 -28.88
N ARG A 2 -42.93 7.90 -29.07
CA ARG A 2 -42.11 7.34 -27.97
C ARG A 2 -41.28 8.49 -27.36
N ARG A 3 -41.47 8.82 -26.08
CA ARG A 3 -40.67 9.86 -25.40
C ARG A 3 -39.35 9.26 -24.93
N LYS A 4 -38.22 9.71 -25.49
CA LYS A 4 -36.87 9.36 -25.01
C LYS A 4 -36.65 9.98 -23.63
N CYS A 5 -36.62 9.16 -22.59
CA CYS A 5 -36.25 9.61 -21.25
C CYS A 5 -34.74 9.47 -21.12
N HIS A 6 -33.99 10.54 -21.38
CA HIS A 6 -32.52 10.45 -21.45
C HIS A 6 -31.81 10.44 -20.09
N THR A 7 -32.53 10.66 -18.98
CA THR A 7 -31.93 10.76 -17.64
C THR A 7 -33.03 10.67 -16.57
N CYS A 8 -33.50 9.46 -16.25
CA CYS A 8 -34.45 9.27 -15.14
C CYS A 8 -33.77 8.62 -13.94
N LEU A 9 -32.89 9.39 -13.31
CA LEU A 9 -32.47 9.19 -11.92
C LEU A 9 -32.68 10.50 -11.15
N CYS A 10 -33.91 11.04 -11.20
CA CYS A 10 -34.30 12.00 -10.17
C CYS A 10 -34.79 11.20 -8.95
N TRP A 11 -34.34 11.62 -7.77
CA TRP A 11 -34.62 10.98 -6.48
C TRP A 11 -36.13 10.80 -6.24
N THR A 12 -36.96 11.68 -6.83
CA THR A 12 -38.42 11.63 -6.86
C THR A 12 -38.98 10.37 -7.53
N CYS A 13 -38.32 9.82 -8.56
CA CYS A 13 -38.77 8.58 -9.21
C CYS A 13 -38.53 7.35 -8.33
N VAL A 14 -37.50 7.35 -7.49
CA VAL A 14 -37.16 6.23 -6.60
C VAL A 14 -38.15 6.14 -5.43
N THR A 15 -38.54 7.27 -4.84
CA THR A 15 -39.48 7.28 -3.70
C THR A 15 -40.91 6.96 -4.11
N VAL A 16 -41.32 7.31 -5.34
CA VAL A 16 -42.69 7.08 -5.84
C VAL A 16 -42.89 5.65 -6.36
N CYS A 17 -41.83 4.95 -6.75
CA CYS A 17 -41.92 3.60 -7.33
C CYS A 17 -42.25 2.49 -6.30
N GLY A 18 -42.31 2.81 -5.00
CA GLY A 18 -42.75 1.85 -3.97
C GLY A 18 -44.27 1.64 -3.90
N LYS A 19 -45.08 2.48 -4.56
CA LYS A 19 -46.55 2.46 -4.43
C LYS A 19 -47.35 2.45 -5.75
N CYS A 20 -46.69 2.38 -6.91
CA CYS A 20 -47.40 2.31 -8.19
C CYS A 20 -47.65 0.86 -8.61
N ALA A 21 -48.89 0.38 -8.43
CA ALA A 21 -49.35 -0.89 -9.00
C ALA A 21 -49.27 -0.92 -10.54
N GLU A 22 -49.27 0.26 -11.19
CA GLU A 22 -49.23 0.44 -12.64
C GLU A 22 -47.82 0.46 -13.25
N CYS A 23 -46.75 0.37 -12.44
CA CYS A 23 -45.38 0.38 -12.98
C CYS A 23 -44.99 -0.93 -13.69
N LYS A 24 -45.76 -2.02 -13.56
CA LYS A 24 -45.52 -3.26 -14.29
C LYS A 24 -45.72 -3.10 -15.80
N GLU A 25 -46.62 -2.23 -16.24
CA GLU A 25 -46.89 -2.06 -17.67
C GLU A 25 -45.74 -1.36 -18.41
N LYS A 26 -44.98 -0.49 -17.73
CA LYS A 26 -43.87 0.27 -18.36
C LYS A 26 -42.62 -0.56 -18.67
N ILE A 27 -42.51 -1.77 -18.10
CA ILE A 27 -41.40 -2.70 -18.38
C ILE A 27 -41.52 -3.27 -19.80
N THR A 28 -42.75 -3.45 -20.30
CA THR A 28 -43.01 -4.03 -21.63
C THR A 28 -42.70 -3.09 -22.81
N TYR A 29 -42.47 -1.80 -22.56
CA TYR A 29 -42.22 -0.79 -23.60
C TYR A 29 -40.76 -0.38 -23.75
N CYS A 30 -39.85 -0.97 -22.97
CA CYS A 30 -38.43 -0.67 -23.05
C CYS A 30 -37.70 -1.86 -23.68
N GLU A 31 -37.48 -1.79 -25.01
CA GLU A 31 -36.81 -2.84 -25.79
C GLU A 31 -35.38 -3.15 -25.27
N ASP A 32 -34.74 -2.20 -24.57
CA ASP A 32 -33.36 -2.29 -24.06
C ASP A 32 -33.25 -2.47 -22.53
N TYR A 33 -34.33 -2.81 -21.83
CA TYR A 33 -34.28 -2.99 -20.37
C TYR A 33 -33.66 -4.35 -20.00
N ASN A 34 -32.37 -4.36 -19.68
CA ASN A 34 -31.62 -5.56 -19.25
C ASN A 34 -31.62 -5.79 -17.72
N GLY A 35 -32.57 -5.19 -16.98
CA GLY A 35 -32.58 -5.25 -15.53
C GLY A 35 -31.56 -4.29 -14.88
N PHE A 36 -31.70 -4.09 -13.57
CA PHE A 36 -30.70 -3.38 -12.77
C PHE A 36 -29.65 -4.39 -12.30
N GLU A 37 -28.46 -4.37 -12.90
CA GLU A 37 -27.28 -4.94 -12.26
C GLU A 37 -26.63 -3.88 -11.37
N GLN A 38 -26.59 -4.14 -10.07
CA GLN A 38 -25.78 -3.36 -9.16
C GLN A 38 -24.31 -3.68 -9.46
N MET A 39 -23.65 -2.83 -10.25
CA MET A 39 -22.19 -2.86 -10.35
C MET A 39 -21.63 -2.69 -8.94
N SER A 40 -20.86 -3.66 -8.46
CA SER A 40 -20.36 -3.61 -7.09
C SER A 40 -19.51 -2.34 -6.90
N ILE A 41 -19.82 -1.56 -5.87
CA ILE A 41 -18.97 -0.44 -5.41
C ILE A 41 -17.57 -0.95 -5.01
N PHE A 42 -17.44 -2.26 -4.81
CA PHE A 42 -16.23 -2.97 -4.41
C PHE A 42 -15.30 -3.35 -5.56
N ASN A 43 -15.54 -2.91 -6.80
CA ASN A 43 -14.51 -2.89 -7.85
C ASN A 43 -13.47 -1.78 -7.58
N ILE A 44 -12.96 -1.75 -6.35
CA ILE A 44 -11.78 -1.00 -5.97
C ILE A 44 -10.61 -1.82 -6.53
N PRO A 45 -9.67 -1.24 -7.29
CA PRO A 45 -8.41 -1.91 -7.60
C PRO A 45 -7.88 -2.48 -6.29
N GLN A 46 -7.63 -3.79 -6.22
CA GLN A 46 -7.19 -4.41 -4.98
C GLN A 46 -5.92 -3.67 -4.52
N GLU A 47 -6.05 -2.85 -3.48
CA GLU A 47 -4.91 -2.29 -2.80
C GLU A 47 -4.02 -3.48 -2.38
N PRO A 48 -2.69 -3.38 -2.53
CA PRO A 48 -1.79 -4.49 -2.25
C PRO A 48 -2.11 -5.08 -0.88
N GLN A 49 -2.35 -6.40 -0.85
CA GLN A 49 -2.77 -7.10 0.36
C GLN A 49 -1.80 -6.81 1.51
N TYR A 50 -2.31 -6.16 2.54
CA TYR A 50 -1.56 -5.83 3.75
C TYR A 50 -1.16 -7.12 4.48
N GLN A 51 0.09 -7.56 4.30
CA GLN A 51 0.71 -8.58 5.14
C GLN A 51 1.35 -7.87 6.33
N GLY A 52 0.70 -7.98 7.50
CA GLY A 52 1.23 -7.42 8.74
C GLY A 52 2.64 -7.96 9.02
N THR A 53 3.63 -7.06 9.14
CA THR A 53 5.01 -7.47 9.35
C THR A 53 5.22 -7.98 10.78
N PRO A 54 5.95 -9.10 10.98
CA PRO A 54 6.33 -9.57 12.30
C PRO A 54 7.01 -8.46 13.12
N ARG A 55 6.42 -8.11 14.27
CA ARG A 55 6.87 -6.99 15.13
C ARG A 55 7.95 -7.42 16.12
N HIS A 56 8.90 -8.22 15.65
CA HIS A 56 9.99 -8.69 16.49
C HIS A 56 10.94 -7.55 16.86
N SER A 57 11.52 -7.64 18.06
CA SER A 57 12.58 -6.75 18.54
C SER A 57 13.90 -7.02 17.80
N LEU A 58 14.87 -6.11 17.89
CA LEU A 58 16.22 -6.35 17.35
C LEU A 58 16.89 -7.57 17.99
N ALA A 59 16.70 -7.75 19.31
CA ALA A 59 17.24 -8.87 20.07
C ALA A 59 16.74 -10.23 19.56
N TYR A 60 15.50 -10.32 19.06
CA TYR A 60 14.99 -11.54 18.43
C TYR A 60 15.83 -11.96 17.21
N TYR A 61 16.35 -10.99 16.46
CA TYR A 61 17.24 -11.21 15.32
C TYR A 61 18.72 -11.33 15.73
N GLY A 62 19.02 -11.37 17.03
CA GLY A 62 20.41 -11.40 17.52
C GLY A 62 21.19 -10.11 17.22
N LEU A 63 20.50 -8.98 17.07
CA LEU A 63 21.11 -7.68 16.83
C LEU A 63 21.11 -6.82 18.10
N THR A 64 22.22 -6.12 18.30
CA THR A 64 22.37 -5.02 19.28
C THR A 64 22.23 -3.68 18.56
N ASP A 65 21.91 -2.62 19.31
CA ASP A 65 21.84 -1.27 18.75
C ASP A 65 23.19 -0.82 18.16
N GLU A 66 24.29 -1.15 18.85
CA GLU A 66 25.67 -0.90 18.39
C GLU A 66 25.94 -1.55 17.02
N ARG A 67 25.51 -2.81 16.83
CA ARG A 67 25.69 -3.49 15.54
C ARG A 67 24.85 -2.84 14.45
N VAL A 68 23.64 -2.36 14.76
CA VAL A 68 22.81 -1.62 13.79
C VAL A 68 23.51 -0.34 13.36
N GLU A 69 24.09 0.43 14.29
CA GLU A 69 24.85 1.64 13.95
C GLU A 69 26.05 1.35 13.04
N GLU A 70 26.78 0.24 13.27
CA GLU A 70 27.86 -0.20 12.38
C GLU A 70 27.33 -0.50 10.96
N LEU A 71 26.23 -1.25 10.86
CA LEU A 71 25.61 -1.58 9.59
C LEU A 71 25.12 -0.33 8.85
N GLU A 72 24.56 0.65 9.56
CA GLU A 72 24.16 1.94 8.99
C GLU A 72 25.34 2.70 8.40
N LYS A 73 26.46 2.79 9.13
CA LYS A 73 27.70 3.41 8.61
C LYS A 73 28.21 2.69 7.37
N LEU A 74 28.14 1.37 7.35
CA LEU A 74 28.53 0.57 6.18
C LEU A 74 27.64 0.85 4.96
N ILE A 75 26.32 0.98 5.16
CA ILE A 75 25.38 1.34 4.09
C ILE A 75 25.63 2.77 3.60
N GLN A 76 25.80 3.72 4.52
CA GLN A 76 26.06 5.14 4.22
C GLN A 76 27.39 5.35 3.49
N SER A 77 28.38 4.48 3.69
CA SER A 77 29.62 4.50 2.92
C SER A 77 29.42 4.21 1.43
N GLY A 78 28.26 3.69 1.03
CA GLY A 78 27.92 3.33 -0.36
C GLY A 78 28.59 2.06 -0.87
N ARG A 79 29.62 1.55 -0.19
CA ARG A 79 30.40 0.37 -0.60
C ARG A 79 29.56 -0.90 -0.73
N TYR A 80 28.49 -1.01 0.05
CA TYR A 80 27.62 -2.19 0.12
C TYR A 80 26.22 -1.92 -0.44
N SER A 81 26.07 -0.91 -1.31
CA SER A 81 24.78 -0.52 -1.89
C SER A 81 24.03 -1.67 -2.58
N SER A 82 24.75 -2.52 -3.32
CA SER A 82 24.17 -3.70 -3.97
C SER A 82 23.63 -4.72 -2.97
N LEU A 83 24.40 -5.03 -1.91
CA LEU A 83 23.94 -5.94 -0.84
C LEU A 83 22.77 -5.36 -0.07
N ALA A 84 22.81 -4.06 0.21
CA ALA A 84 21.72 -3.35 0.88
C ALA A 84 20.45 -3.40 0.03
N SER A 85 20.54 -3.14 -1.27
CA SER A 85 19.40 -3.24 -2.19
C SER A 85 18.81 -4.65 -2.18
N GLN A 86 19.64 -5.69 -2.33
CA GLN A 86 19.17 -7.07 -2.25
C GLN A 86 18.49 -7.39 -0.92
N ALA A 87 19.07 -6.96 0.21
CA ALA A 87 18.48 -7.16 1.53
C ALA A 87 17.13 -6.45 1.67
N ALA A 88 16.98 -5.24 1.13
CA ALA A 88 15.74 -4.48 1.15
C ALA A 88 14.64 -5.16 0.33
N HIS A 89 14.93 -5.61 -0.89
CA HIS A 89 13.97 -6.36 -1.70
C HIS A 89 13.61 -7.71 -1.08
N THR A 90 14.56 -8.38 -0.42
CA THR A 90 14.29 -9.62 0.32
C THR A 90 13.39 -9.37 1.53
N ALA A 91 13.58 -8.25 2.22
CA ALA A 91 12.79 -7.89 3.40
C ALA A 91 11.33 -7.57 3.03
N ASN A 92 11.15 -6.71 2.01
CA ASN A 92 9.85 -6.37 1.46
C ASN A 92 10.03 -5.66 0.11
N GLU A 93 9.55 -6.29 -0.96
CA GLU A 93 9.67 -5.76 -2.32
C GLU A 93 8.93 -4.42 -2.49
N THR A 94 7.74 -4.27 -1.90
CA THR A 94 6.88 -3.10 -2.04
C THR A 94 7.48 -1.84 -1.44
N ILE A 95 8.26 -1.95 -0.35
CA ILE A 95 8.86 -0.78 0.31
C ILE A 95 10.38 -0.73 0.31
N ALA A 96 11.04 -1.59 -0.47
CA ALA A 96 12.50 -1.68 -0.52
C ALA A 96 13.16 -0.30 -0.71
N GLU A 97 12.67 0.49 -1.66
CA GLU A 97 13.20 1.82 -1.98
C GLU A 97 13.04 2.80 -0.80
N TYR A 98 11.92 2.76 -0.08
CA TYR A 98 11.71 3.61 1.09
C TYR A 98 12.63 3.22 2.24
N ILE A 99 12.90 1.92 2.42
CA ILE A 99 13.85 1.42 3.41
C ILE A 99 15.26 1.88 3.06
N LEU A 100 15.70 1.70 1.81
CA LEU A 100 17.01 2.16 1.33
C LEU A 100 17.17 3.66 1.53
N LEU A 101 16.18 4.45 1.13
CA LEU A 101 16.16 5.90 1.32
C LEU A 101 16.29 6.28 2.81
N SER A 102 15.58 5.57 3.69
CA SER A 102 15.64 5.77 5.13
C SER A 102 17.03 5.53 5.71
N VAL A 103 17.66 4.40 5.36
CA VAL A 103 18.96 4.01 5.95
C VAL A 103 20.13 4.79 5.34
N THR A 104 20.09 5.06 4.03
CA THR A 104 21.14 5.81 3.33
C THR A 104 21.13 7.28 3.71
N GLN A 105 19.96 7.90 3.88
CA GLN A 105 19.84 9.32 4.24
C GLN A 105 19.63 9.55 5.74
N ASN A 106 19.66 8.49 6.55
CA ASN A 106 19.30 8.51 7.97
C ASN A 106 17.98 9.25 8.25
N LYS A 107 16.96 8.97 7.43
CA LYS A 107 15.62 9.60 7.54
C LYS A 107 14.69 8.72 8.33
N SER A 108 13.96 9.31 9.27
CA SER A 108 12.86 8.65 9.97
C SER A 108 11.64 8.48 9.06
N TYR A 109 10.70 7.62 9.45
CA TYR A 109 9.40 7.50 8.76
C TYR A 109 8.70 8.87 8.65
N ASP A 110 8.69 9.65 9.74
CA ASP A 110 8.05 10.96 9.75
C ASP A 110 8.76 11.94 8.81
N ALA A 111 10.10 11.87 8.69
CA ALA A 111 10.83 12.70 7.74
C ALA A 111 10.53 12.31 6.28
N LEU A 112 10.34 11.01 5.98
CA LEU A 112 9.89 10.56 4.67
C LEU A 112 8.43 10.96 4.41
N ARG A 113 7.58 10.96 5.44
CA ARG A 113 6.19 11.43 5.32
C ARG A 113 6.13 12.90 4.91
N VAL A 114 6.98 13.76 5.48
CA VAL A 114 7.09 15.17 5.07
C VAL A 114 7.44 15.29 3.59
N LYS A 115 8.38 14.48 3.08
CA LYS A 115 8.73 14.47 1.65
C LYS A 115 7.54 14.08 0.76
N TRP A 116 6.73 13.12 1.20
CA TRP A 116 5.49 12.77 0.50
C TRP A 116 4.47 13.92 0.52
N GLU A 117 4.29 14.58 1.67
CA GLU A 117 3.42 15.76 1.81
C GLU A 117 3.85 16.91 0.89
N LEU A 118 5.17 17.06 0.68
CA LEU A 118 5.76 18.00 -0.28
C LEU A 118 5.73 17.53 -1.74
N LYS A 119 5.15 16.36 -2.03
CA LYS A 119 5.09 15.73 -3.37
C LYS A 119 6.47 15.41 -3.99
N GLU A 120 7.49 15.26 -3.16
CA GLU A 120 8.84 14.85 -3.60
C GLU A 120 8.96 13.33 -3.78
N MET A 121 8.02 12.57 -3.21
CA MET A 121 7.97 11.11 -3.30
C MET A 121 6.53 10.59 -3.17
N GLU A 122 6.32 9.35 -3.61
CA GLU A 122 5.05 8.65 -3.43
C GLU A 122 4.79 8.28 -1.96
N ARG A 123 3.52 8.07 -1.65
CA ARG A 123 3.08 7.68 -0.31
C ARG A 123 3.61 6.29 0.04
N ILE A 124 4.23 6.16 1.21
CA ILE A 124 4.62 4.85 1.74
C ILE A 124 3.34 4.02 2.00
N PRO A 125 3.20 2.82 1.42
CA PRO A 125 1.99 2.00 1.53
C PRO A 125 1.89 1.21 2.86
N TYR A 126 2.53 1.69 3.93
CA TYR A 126 2.56 1.04 5.23
C TYR A 126 2.51 2.07 6.35
N CYS A 127 1.98 1.66 7.50
CA CYS A 127 1.99 2.51 8.68
C CYS A 127 3.39 2.59 9.31
N ARG A 128 3.58 3.56 10.20
CA ARG A 128 4.84 3.78 10.93
C ARG A 128 5.36 2.49 11.59
N THR A 129 4.49 1.75 12.27
CA THR A 129 4.89 0.55 13.03
C THR A 129 5.42 -0.55 12.12
N ASP A 130 4.75 -0.79 10.99
CA ASP A 130 5.15 -1.83 10.05
C ASP A 130 6.43 -1.43 9.33
N PHE A 131 6.56 -0.16 8.94
CA PHE A 131 7.79 0.39 8.37
C PHE A 131 9.01 0.08 9.26
N TYR A 132 8.91 0.33 10.57
CA TYR A 132 10.01 0.02 11.50
C TYR A 132 10.18 -1.48 11.75
N GLY A 133 9.11 -2.28 11.66
CA GLY A 133 9.20 -3.74 11.68
C GLY A 133 10.02 -4.26 10.50
N ILE A 134 9.70 -3.81 9.29
CA ILE A 134 10.41 -4.16 8.06
C ILE A 134 11.85 -3.65 8.12
N ARG A 135 12.09 -2.44 8.62
CA ARG A 135 13.45 -1.89 8.80
C ARG A 135 14.32 -2.76 9.73
N ARG A 136 13.76 -3.28 10.83
CA ARG A 136 14.49 -4.22 11.70
C ARG A 136 14.80 -5.53 10.99
N TYR A 137 13.83 -6.08 10.26
CA TYR A 137 14.02 -7.30 9.48
C TYR A 137 15.07 -7.11 8.38
N PHE A 138 15.05 -5.97 7.68
CA PHE A 138 16.09 -5.57 6.74
C PHE A 138 17.50 -5.65 7.35
N PHE A 139 17.70 -5.09 8.55
CA PHE A 139 19.01 -5.15 9.21
C PHE A 139 19.42 -6.58 9.55
N SER A 140 18.47 -7.46 9.89
CA SER A 140 18.78 -8.88 10.13
C SER A 140 19.32 -9.57 8.86
N ILE A 141 18.63 -9.41 7.73
CA ILE A 141 19.05 -9.97 6.43
C ILE A 141 20.39 -9.36 5.99
N PHE A 142 20.53 -8.04 6.14
CA PHE A 142 21.77 -7.37 5.76
C PHE A 142 22.94 -7.84 6.62
N ASN A 143 22.75 -8.01 7.93
CA ASN A 143 23.77 -8.53 8.82
C ASN A 143 24.20 -9.96 8.45
N GLU A 144 23.25 -10.84 8.08
CA GLU A 144 23.56 -12.19 7.59
C GLU A 144 24.41 -12.14 6.32
N LYS A 145 24.01 -11.33 5.34
CA LYS A 145 24.80 -11.12 4.12
C LYS A 145 26.20 -10.56 4.41
N MET A 146 26.33 -9.68 5.40
CA MET A 146 27.63 -9.17 5.83
C MET A 146 28.51 -10.28 6.45
N LYS A 147 27.92 -11.17 7.26
CA LYS A 147 28.63 -12.32 7.82
C LYS A 147 29.10 -13.29 6.74
N GLU A 148 28.30 -13.53 5.70
CA GLU A 148 28.67 -14.37 4.55
C GLU A 148 29.93 -13.88 3.82
N ILE A 149 30.15 -12.57 3.78
CA ILE A 149 31.35 -11.96 3.18
C ILE A 149 32.49 -11.72 4.20
N GLY A 150 32.37 -12.27 5.42
CA GLY A 150 33.39 -12.19 6.47
C GLY A 150 33.46 -10.84 7.20
N LYS A 151 32.33 -10.13 7.34
CA LYS A 151 32.22 -8.82 8.01
C LYS A 151 31.18 -8.76 9.12
#